data_AF-A0A4Y2F4N2-F1
#
_entry.id   AF-A0A4Y2F4N2-F1
#
_cell.length_a   1.000
_cell.length_b   1.000
_cell.length_c   1.000
_cell.angle_alpha   90.00
_cell.angle_beta   90.00
_cell.angle_gamma   90.00
#
_symmetry.space_group_name_H-M   'P 1'
#
loop_
_entity.id
_entity.type
_entity.pdbx_description
1 polymer ?
#
loop_
_entity_poly.entity_id
_entity_poly.type
_entity_poly.pdbx_seq_one_letter_code
_entity_poly.pdbx_strand_id
1 'polypeptide(L)'
;MYILNIFIIGVTVGLASCDIDCFNKESNACGNEGSTDASSLLGNYCSTFPPYVSCLKRVADKCKIFQKEMKIWLDIATDACTDGTKLNKDLEANMKCISEAAEDAHCDFKEEDFKDVPADKLFCRIFAEMRHCLYRKIRSTCGRVAEESFYAIYEPMNRYMLRIC
;
A
#
# COMPACT_ATOMS: atom_id res chain seq x y z
N MET A 1 1.68 -3.91 -17.43
CA MET A 1 2.19 -3.12 -16.29
C MET A 1 2.18 -4.03 -15.07
N TYR A 2 3.30 -4.70 -14.78
CA TYR A 2 3.39 -5.76 -13.76
C TYR A 2 3.88 -5.16 -12.43
N ILE A 3 2.99 -4.57 -11.62
CA ILE A 3 3.36 -3.95 -10.33
C ILE A 3 3.07 -4.86 -9.12
N LEU A 4 2.66 -6.12 -9.32
CA LEU A 4 2.18 -7.00 -8.24
C LEU A 4 2.93 -8.35 -8.13
N ASN A 5 4.23 -8.38 -8.44
CA ASN A 5 5.08 -9.58 -8.28
C ASN A 5 6.41 -9.30 -7.56
N ILE A 6 6.45 -8.40 -6.57
CA ILE A 6 7.67 -8.14 -5.80
C ILE A 6 7.36 -8.25 -4.30
N PHE A 7 7.22 -9.49 -3.82
CA PHE A 7 7.20 -9.82 -2.38
C PHE A 7 8.22 -10.92 -2.07
N ILE A 8 9.48 -10.73 -2.46
CA ILE A 8 10.58 -11.57 -1.98
C ILE A 8 11.87 -10.76 -1.92
N ILE A 9 12.23 -10.21 -0.75
CA ILE A 9 13.63 -9.98 -0.35
C ILE A 9 13.71 -10.15 1.18
N GLY A 10 14.68 -10.93 1.66
CA GLY A 10 14.80 -11.33 3.08
C GLY A 10 16.11 -10.95 3.78
N VAL A 11 16.19 -11.42 5.04
CA VAL A 11 17.38 -11.64 5.92
C VAL A 11 17.98 -10.36 6.55
N THR A 12 18.26 -10.16 7.86
CA THR A 12 18.15 -10.85 9.19
C THR A 12 18.65 -9.86 10.28
N VAL A 13 18.13 -9.86 11.54
CA VAL A 13 18.94 -9.82 12.80
C VAL A 13 18.19 -10.43 14.03
N GLY A 14 18.68 -11.57 14.52
CA GLY A 14 18.77 -12.01 15.93
C GLY A 14 17.54 -12.47 16.73
N LEU A 15 16.50 -11.65 16.86
CA LEU A 15 15.25 -11.95 17.60
C LEU A 15 14.06 -11.37 16.85
N ALA A 16 14.23 -10.13 16.36
CA ALA A 16 13.38 -9.58 15.32
C ALA A 16 13.42 -10.44 14.04
N SER A 17 14.51 -11.16 13.76
CA SER A 17 14.56 -12.08 12.61
C SER A 17 13.53 -13.20 12.71
N CYS A 18 13.32 -13.81 13.88
CA CYS A 18 12.35 -14.92 13.99
C CYS A 18 10.91 -14.44 13.81
N ASP A 19 10.56 -13.28 14.35
CA ASP A 19 9.23 -12.69 14.21
C ASP A 19 9.00 -12.17 12.78
N ILE A 20 10.01 -11.58 12.14
CA ILE A 20 9.99 -11.18 10.72
C ILE A 20 9.92 -12.40 9.80
N ASP A 21 10.70 -13.45 10.05
CA ASP A 21 10.71 -14.68 9.27
C ASP A 21 9.37 -15.42 9.41
N CYS A 22 8.82 -15.46 10.64
CA CYS A 22 7.46 -15.93 10.90
C CYS A 22 6.46 -15.14 10.07
N PHE A 23 6.52 -13.80 10.14
CA PHE A 23 5.58 -12.95 9.44
C PHE A 23 5.65 -13.16 7.92
N ASN A 24 6.85 -13.10 7.33
CA ASN A 24 7.07 -13.30 5.89
C ASN A 24 6.58 -14.67 5.43
N LYS A 25 6.85 -15.73 6.21
CA LYS A 25 6.42 -17.09 5.86
C LYS A 25 4.89 -17.21 5.88
N GLU A 26 4.25 -16.66 6.89
CA GLU A 26 2.81 -16.79 7.12
C GLU A 26 1.99 -15.81 6.26
N SER A 27 2.54 -14.64 5.92
CA SER A 27 1.89 -13.63 5.08
C SER A 27 1.74 -14.08 3.63
N ASN A 28 2.57 -15.03 3.16
CA ASN A 28 2.43 -15.60 1.82
C ASN A 28 1.05 -16.24 1.60
N ALA A 29 0.44 -16.80 2.66
CA ALA A 29 -0.90 -17.37 2.58
C ALA A 29 -2.00 -16.31 2.44
N CYS A 30 -1.71 -15.03 2.73
CA CYS A 30 -2.64 -13.93 2.52
C CYS A 30 -2.69 -13.48 1.05
N GLY A 31 -1.75 -13.92 0.20
CA GLY A 31 -1.58 -13.46 -1.18
C GLY A 31 -2.47 -14.12 -2.25
N ASN A 32 -3.45 -14.93 -1.88
CA ASN A 32 -4.37 -15.55 -2.84
C ASN A 32 -5.72 -14.82 -2.83
N GLU A 33 -6.18 -14.43 -4.02
CA GLU A 33 -7.44 -13.74 -4.36
C GLU A 33 -7.33 -12.21 -4.58
N GLY A 34 -6.69 -11.82 -5.69
CA GLY A 34 -6.77 -10.44 -6.17
C GLY A 34 -5.79 -10.11 -7.28
N SER A 35 -5.91 -10.72 -8.46
CA SER A 35 -5.29 -10.15 -9.66
C SER A 35 -6.07 -8.90 -10.06
N THR A 36 -5.78 -7.77 -9.43
CA THR A 36 -6.35 -6.49 -9.86
C THR A 36 -5.55 -5.99 -11.05
N ASP A 37 -6.20 -6.01 -12.22
CA ASP A 37 -5.83 -5.15 -13.34
C ASP A 37 -5.71 -3.71 -12.80
N ALA A 38 -4.65 -3.00 -13.17
CA ALA A 38 -4.30 -1.70 -12.58
C ALA A 38 -5.42 -0.65 -12.71
N SER A 39 -6.33 -0.85 -13.68
CA SER A 39 -7.56 -0.08 -13.90
C SER A 39 -8.62 -0.22 -12.81
N SER A 40 -8.43 -1.09 -11.81
CA SER A 40 -9.38 -1.34 -10.71
C SER A 40 -8.87 -0.96 -9.31
N LEU A 41 -7.77 -0.18 -9.22
CA LEU A 41 -7.09 0.20 -7.95
C LEU A 41 -8.06 0.63 -6.83
N LEU A 42 -9.15 1.32 -7.17
CA LEU A 42 -10.22 1.67 -6.22
C LEU A 42 -11.51 0.86 -6.42
N GLY A 43 -11.80 0.40 -7.65
CA GLY A 43 -13.04 -0.30 -7.97
C GLY A 43 -13.26 -1.60 -7.18
N ASN A 44 -12.17 -2.26 -6.78
CA ASN A 44 -12.20 -3.47 -5.95
C ASN A 44 -11.63 -3.24 -4.55
N TYR A 45 -11.43 -2.00 -4.11
CA TYR A 45 -10.73 -1.73 -2.84
C TYR A 45 -11.42 -2.43 -1.67
N CYS A 46 -12.74 -2.30 -1.55
CA CYS A 46 -13.49 -2.85 -0.42
C CYS A 46 -13.70 -4.35 -0.45
N SER A 47 -13.61 -4.99 -1.63
CA SER A 47 -13.65 -6.45 -1.75
C SER A 47 -12.28 -7.08 -1.54
N THR A 48 -11.18 -6.36 -1.81
CA THR A 48 -9.82 -6.91 -1.76
C THR A 48 -9.04 -6.53 -0.50
N PHE A 49 -9.01 -5.26 -0.11
CA PHE A 49 -8.11 -4.78 0.94
C PHE A 49 -8.53 -5.16 2.36
N PRO A 50 -9.79 -4.99 2.81
CA PRO A 50 -10.16 -5.37 4.17
C PRO A 50 -9.92 -6.87 4.47
N PRO A 51 -10.25 -7.83 3.58
CA PRO A 51 -9.91 -9.24 3.79
C PRO A 51 -8.39 -9.50 3.83
N TYR A 52 -7.64 -8.90 2.90
CA TYR A 52 -6.19 -9.03 2.84
C TYR A 52 -5.52 -8.51 4.12
N VAL A 53 -5.85 -7.29 4.53
CA VAL A 53 -5.29 -6.66 5.72
C VAL A 53 -5.75 -7.37 7.00
N SER A 54 -6.98 -7.90 7.03
CA SER A 54 -7.43 -8.76 8.13
C SER A 54 -6.59 -10.04 8.24
N CYS A 55 -6.22 -10.66 7.12
CA CYS A 55 -5.27 -11.77 7.10
C CYS A 55 -3.90 -11.36 7.64
N LEU A 56 -3.32 -10.27 7.14
CA LEU A 56 -2.03 -9.76 7.61
C LEU A 56 -2.07 -9.40 9.09
N LYS A 57 -3.19 -8.86 9.60
CA LYS A 57 -3.36 -8.59 11.03
C LYS A 57 -3.33 -9.88 11.86
N ARG A 58 -3.99 -10.96 11.42
CA ARG A 58 -3.91 -12.26 12.12
C ARG A 58 -2.48 -12.79 12.14
N VAL A 59 -1.73 -12.63 11.04
CA VAL A 59 -0.32 -13.01 10.96
C VAL A 59 0.54 -12.14 11.89
N ALA A 60 0.31 -10.82 11.90
CA ALA A 60 0.96 -9.88 12.81
C ALA A 60 0.75 -10.25 14.28
N ASP A 61 -0.47 -10.64 14.65
CA ASP A 61 -0.80 -11.08 16.00
C ASP A 61 -0.13 -12.41 16.35
N LYS A 62 -0.08 -13.36 15.40
CA LYS A 62 0.57 -14.66 15.56
C LYS A 62 2.09 -14.51 15.75
N CYS A 63 2.72 -13.68 14.92
CA CYS A 63 4.17 -13.47 14.91
C CYS A 63 4.61 -12.29 15.80
N LYS A 64 3.68 -11.65 16.53
CA LYS A 64 3.93 -10.53 17.46
C LYS A 64 4.72 -9.36 16.86
N ILE A 65 4.49 -9.08 15.58
CA ILE A 65 5.16 -8.02 14.83
C ILE A 65 4.15 -7.25 13.98
N PHE A 66 4.36 -5.95 13.80
CA PHE A 66 3.49 -5.06 13.01
C PHE A 66 2.02 -4.98 13.47
N GLN A 67 1.69 -5.42 14.69
CA GLN A 67 0.31 -5.50 15.19
C GLN A 67 -0.40 -4.13 15.16
N LYS A 68 0.32 -3.08 15.56
CA LYS A 68 -0.21 -1.71 15.57
C LYS A 68 -0.47 -1.23 14.15
N GLU A 69 0.48 -1.47 13.25
CA GLU A 69 0.41 -1.06 11.85
C GLU A 69 -0.74 -1.76 11.13
N MET A 70 -0.88 -3.07 11.29
CA MET A 70 -1.97 -3.85 10.69
C MET A 70 -3.33 -3.51 11.28
N LYS A 71 -3.39 -3.18 12.57
CA LYS A 71 -4.62 -2.66 13.17
C LYS A 71 -5.03 -1.33 12.55
N ILE A 72 -4.11 -0.36 12.49
CA ILE A 72 -4.39 0.95 11.89
C ILE A 72 -4.82 0.81 10.43
N TRP A 73 -4.14 -0.05 9.67
CA TRP A 73 -4.50 -0.31 8.28
C TRP A 73 -5.89 -0.92 8.16
N LEU A 74 -6.24 -1.91 8.99
CA LEU A 74 -7.56 -2.52 8.98
C LEU A 74 -8.66 -1.55 9.38
N ASP A 75 -8.42 -0.72 10.40
CA ASP A 75 -9.38 0.28 10.88
C ASP A 75 -9.69 1.29 9.75
N ILE A 76 -8.66 1.78 9.05
CA ILE A 76 -8.81 2.70 7.91
C ILE A 76 -9.50 2.02 6.73
N ALA A 77 -9.10 0.79 6.38
CA ALA A 77 -9.73 0.05 5.28
C ALA A 77 -11.22 -0.21 5.57
N THR A 78 -11.56 -0.44 6.83
CA THR A 78 -12.95 -0.61 7.28
C THR A 78 -13.70 0.72 7.23
N ASP A 79 -13.11 1.82 7.69
CA ASP A 79 -13.73 3.16 7.63
C ASP A 79 -13.99 3.59 6.17
N ALA A 80 -13.05 3.35 5.26
CA ALA A 80 -13.18 3.61 3.83
C ALA A 80 -14.31 2.81 3.15
N CYS A 81 -14.65 1.65 3.72
CA CYS A 81 -15.63 0.71 3.18
C CYS A 81 -16.93 0.63 3.98
N THR A 82 -17.09 1.49 4.98
CA THR A 82 -18.32 1.61 5.76
C THR A 82 -19.14 2.76 5.20
N ASP A 83 -20.32 2.45 4.66
CA ASP A 83 -21.23 3.43 4.10
C ASP A 83 -21.50 4.58 5.08
N GLY A 84 -21.36 5.81 4.59
CA GLY A 84 -21.75 6.99 5.34
C GLY A 84 -20.65 7.63 6.19
N THR A 85 -19.50 6.96 6.36
CA THR A 85 -18.32 7.58 7.01
C THR A 85 -17.80 8.73 6.16
N LYS A 86 -16.98 9.60 6.77
CA LYS A 86 -16.38 10.72 6.04
C LYS A 86 -15.45 10.19 4.93
N LEU A 87 -14.59 9.23 5.25
CA LEU A 87 -13.62 8.69 4.30
C LEU A 87 -14.31 7.96 3.14
N ASN A 88 -15.34 7.16 3.41
CA ASN A 88 -16.13 6.50 2.37
C ASN A 88 -16.75 7.54 1.40
N LYS A 89 -17.43 8.57 1.93
CA LYS A 89 -18.03 9.63 1.11
C LYS A 89 -17.00 10.39 0.28
N ASP A 90 -15.88 10.77 0.89
CA ASP A 90 -14.83 11.52 0.20
C ASP A 90 -14.18 10.67 -0.90
N LEU A 91 -14.01 9.35 -0.68
CA LEU A 91 -13.54 8.43 -1.72
C LEU A 91 -14.57 8.26 -2.83
N GLU A 92 -15.83 7.96 -2.52
CA GLU A 92 -16.90 7.79 -3.54
C GLU A 92 -17.05 9.02 -4.43
N ALA A 93 -17.00 10.21 -3.84
CA ALA A 93 -17.12 11.47 -4.57
C ALA A 93 -15.94 11.73 -5.52
N ASN A 94 -14.76 11.17 -5.23
CA ASN A 94 -13.53 11.44 -5.98
C ASN A 94 -12.97 10.23 -6.73
N MET A 95 -13.56 9.03 -6.57
CA MET A 95 -12.99 7.76 -7.00
C MET A 95 -12.65 7.75 -8.49
N LYS A 96 -13.59 8.21 -9.33
CA LYS A 96 -13.36 8.28 -10.78
C LYS A 96 -12.17 9.19 -11.12
N CYS A 97 -12.12 10.38 -10.55
CA CYS A 97 -11.03 11.32 -10.81
C CYS A 97 -9.69 10.74 -10.32
N ILE A 98 -9.67 10.14 -9.12
CA ILE A 98 -8.45 9.55 -8.56
C ILE A 98 -7.92 8.43 -9.46
N SER A 99 -8.80 7.53 -9.93
CA SER A 99 -8.40 6.44 -10.84
C SER A 99 -7.84 6.99 -12.16
N GLU A 100 -8.54 7.93 -12.80
CA GLU A 100 -8.08 8.56 -14.04
C GLU A 100 -6.75 9.31 -13.85
N ALA A 101 -6.61 10.04 -12.75
CA ALA A 101 -5.37 10.76 -12.43
C ALA A 101 -4.19 9.82 -12.14
N ALA A 102 -4.45 8.67 -11.50
CA ALA A 102 -3.43 7.65 -11.24
C ALA A 102 -3.00 6.94 -12.52
N GLU A 103 -3.94 6.65 -13.43
CA GLU A 103 -3.64 6.07 -14.75
C GLU A 103 -2.85 7.03 -15.65
N ASP A 104 -3.16 8.33 -15.61
CA ASP A 104 -2.47 9.40 -16.34
C ASP A 104 -1.18 9.87 -15.63
N ALA A 105 -0.78 9.21 -14.54
CA ALA A 105 0.44 9.54 -13.83
C ALA A 105 1.66 8.97 -14.56
N HIS A 106 2.30 9.79 -15.38
CA HIS A 106 3.62 9.49 -15.95
C HIS A 106 4.72 9.66 -14.90
N CYS A 107 4.83 8.68 -13.98
CA CYS A 107 5.88 8.62 -12.98
C CYS A 107 7.15 7.99 -13.58
N ASP A 108 7.80 8.74 -14.47
CA ASP A 108 9.04 8.30 -15.13
C ASP A 108 10.23 8.54 -14.21
N PHE A 109 10.85 7.47 -13.75
CA PHE A 109 12.11 7.51 -12.99
C PHE A 109 13.24 7.03 -13.86
N LYS A 110 14.37 7.74 -13.85
CA LYS A 110 15.55 7.37 -14.61
C LYS A 110 16.52 6.58 -13.75
N GLU A 111 17.34 5.75 -14.37
CA GLU A 111 18.37 4.97 -13.67
C GLU A 111 19.34 5.88 -12.90
N GLU A 112 19.64 7.05 -13.45
CA GLU A 112 20.51 8.04 -12.81
C GLU A 112 19.94 8.59 -11.50
N ASP A 113 18.61 8.57 -11.30
CA ASP A 113 17.95 9.03 -10.08
C ASP A 113 18.26 8.11 -8.89
N PHE A 114 18.79 6.90 -9.14
CA PHE A 114 19.03 5.89 -8.13
C PHE A 114 20.45 5.32 -8.10
N LYS A 115 21.38 5.87 -8.89
CA LYS A 115 22.77 5.37 -9.01
C LYS A 115 23.53 5.28 -7.67
N ASP A 116 23.18 6.14 -6.70
CA ASP A 116 23.82 6.23 -5.39
C ASP A 116 23.02 5.48 -4.29
N VAL A 117 21.95 4.78 -4.68
CA VAL A 117 21.07 4.06 -3.74
C VAL A 117 21.58 2.63 -3.59
N PRO A 118 21.85 2.16 -2.36
CA PRO A 118 22.18 0.76 -2.10
C PRO A 118 21.11 -0.19 -2.69
N ALA A 119 21.55 -1.31 -3.27
CA ALA A 119 20.66 -2.24 -3.98
C ALA A 119 19.52 -2.77 -3.09
N ASP A 120 19.80 -2.98 -1.80
CA ASP A 120 18.83 -3.37 -0.77
C ASP A 120 17.77 -2.28 -0.51
N LYS A 121 18.06 -1.02 -0.79
CA LYS A 121 17.16 0.14 -0.59
C LYS A 121 16.53 0.67 -1.87
N LEU A 122 16.93 0.16 -3.03
CA LEU A 122 16.49 0.65 -4.34
C LEU A 122 14.97 0.57 -4.48
N PHE A 123 14.39 -0.57 -4.13
CA PHE A 123 12.93 -0.78 -4.18
C PHE A 123 12.17 0.24 -3.32
N CYS A 124 12.68 0.50 -2.12
CA CYS A 124 12.10 1.43 -1.16
C CYS A 124 12.14 2.87 -1.63
N ARG A 125 13.24 3.23 -2.31
CA ARG A 125 13.38 4.54 -2.92
C ARG A 125 12.41 4.70 -4.09
N ILE A 126 12.33 3.72 -5.00
CA ILE A 126 11.39 3.72 -6.13
C ILE A 126 9.95 3.85 -5.62
N PHE A 127 9.58 3.06 -4.61
CA PHE A 127 8.26 3.09 -4.00
C PHE A 127 7.92 4.47 -3.42
N ALA A 128 8.86 5.08 -2.68
CA ALA A 128 8.67 6.41 -2.10
C ALA A 128 8.46 7.49 -3.17
N GLU A 129 9.25 7.47 -4.25
CA GLU A 129 9.14 8.42 -5.35
C GLU A 129 7.84 8.23 -6.15
N MET A 130 7.47 6.98 -6.46
CA MET A 130 6.19 6.64 -7.12
C MET A 130 4.99 7.16 -6.34
N ARG A 131 4.98 6.94 -5.02
CA ARG A 131 3.96 7.48 -4.13
C ARG A 131 3.88 9.01 -4.20
N HIS A 132 5.01 9.71 -4.13
CA HIS A 132 5.03 11.17 -4.19
C HIS A 132 4.53 11.71 -5.53
N CYS A 133 4.89 11.06 -6.63
CA CYS A 133 4.39 11.37 -7.96
C CYS A 133 2.85 11.23 -8.03
N LEU A 134 2.31 10.08 -7.60
CA LEU A 134 0.87 9.81 -7.60
C LEU A 134 0.09 10.83 -6.75
N TYR A 135 0.53 11.11 -5.53
CA TYR A 135 -0.13 12.09 -4.67
C TYR A 135 -0.15 13.49 -5.27
N ARG A 136 0.97 13.92 -5.87
CA ARG A 136 1.04 15.21 -6.54
C ARG A 136 0.09 15.27 -7.73
N LYS A 137 0.05 14.21 -8.54
CA LYS A 137 -0.83 14.12 -9.71
C LYS A 137 -2.31 14.18 -9.30
N ILE A 138 -2.71 13.36 -8.33
CA ILE A 138 -4.08 13.36 -7.79
C ILE A 138 -4.43 14.74 -7.23
N ARG A 139 -3.54 15.36 -6.46
CA ARG A 139 -3.77 16.70 -5.92
C ARG A 139 -3.98 17.74 -7.02
N SER A 140 -3.14 17.72 -8.06
CA SER A 140 -3.23 18.69 -9.15
C SER A 140 -4.48 18.51 -10.01
N THR A 141 -4.95 17.27 -10.18
CA THR A 141 -6.08 16.94 -11.06
C THR A 141 -7.42 16.97 -10.32
N CYS A 142 -7.46 16.40 -9.12
CA CYS A 142 -8.69 16.14 -8.36
C CYS A 142 -8.84 17.01 -7.11
N GLY A 143 -7.80 17.79 -6.77
CA GLY A 143 -7.80 18.67 -5.61
C GLY A 143 -7.41 17.98 -4.31
N ARG A 144 -7.39 18.78 -3.24
CA ARG A 144 -6.84 18.39 -1.93
C ARG A 144 -7.64 17.29 -1.22
N VAL A 145 -8.98 17.31 -1.31
CA VAL A 145 -9.82 16.30 -0.66
C VAL A 145 -9.59 14.91 -1.26
N ALA A 146 -9.45 14.83 -2.58
CA ALA A 146 -9.11 13.59 -3.28
C ALA A 146 -7.72 13.07 -2.88
N GLU A 147 -6.71 13.95 -2.83
CA GLU A 147 -5.36 13.61 -2.34
C GLU A 147 -5.41 13.07 -0.91
N GLU A 148 -6.07 13.76 0.02
CA GLU A 148 -6.14 13.36 1.43
C GLU A 148 -6.85 12.01 1.62
N SER A 149 -7.92 11.77 0.86
CA SER A 149 -8.68 10.51 0.93
C SER A 149 -7.88 9.33 0.37
N PHE A 150 -7.22 9.54 -0.78
CA PHE A 150 -6.31 8.56 -1.36
C PHE A 150 -5.10 8.31 -0.44
N TYR A 151 -4.53 9.36 0.14
CA TYR A 151 -3.46 9.23 1.13
C TYR A 151 -3.91 8.40 2.32
N ALA A 152 -5.10 8.64 2.87
CA ALA A 152 -5.60 7.93 4.05
C ALA A 152 -5.59 6.41 3.84
N ILE A 153 -6.08 5.91 2.70
CA ILE A 153 -6.18 4.46 2.44
C ILE A 153 -4.86 3.78 2.08
N TYR A 154 -3.88 4.52 1.55
CA TYR A 154 -2.58 3.98 1.12
C TYR A 154 -1.43 4.26 2.10
N GLU A 155 -1.57 5.23 2.99
CA GLU A 155 -0.53 5.56 3.96
C GLU A 155 -0.17 4.42 4.92
N PRO A 156 -1.14 3.64 5.45
CA PRO A 156 -0.81 2.52 6.33
C PRO A 156 0.02 1.46 5.60
N MET A 157 -0.31 1.18 4.34
CA MET A 157 0.50 0.32 3.46
C MET A 157 1.90 0.91 3.29
N ASN A 158 2.02 2.21 3.04
CA ASN A 158 3.32 2.86 2.88
C ASN A 158 4.18 2.77 4.15
N ARG A 159 3.60 2.97 5.33
CA ARG A 159 4.30 2.85 6.61
C ARG A 159 4.80 1.43 6.85
N TYR A 160 3.98 0.44 6.49
CA TYR A 160 4.37 -0.96 6.55
C TYR A 160 5.52 -1.26 5.58
N MET A 161 5.41 -0.87 4.31
CA MET A 161 6.47 -1.09 3.32
C MET A 161 7.78 -0.44 3.74
N LEU A 162 7.75 0.81 4.22
CA LEU A 162 8.94 1.51 4.72
C LEU A 162 9.58 0.86 5.96
N ARG A 163 8.84 0.03 6.72
CA ARG A 163 9.43 -0.72 7.83
C ARG A 163 10.15 -1.99 7.41
N ILE A 164 9.86 -2.49 6.22
CA ILE A 164 10.51 -3.68 5.65
C ILE A 164 11.79 -3.30 4.90
N CYS A 165 11.96 -2.01 4.59
CA CYS A 165 12.97 -1.43 3.70
C CYS A 165 14.43 -1.33 4.18
#